data_AF-A0A9X3MEQ2-F1
#
_entry.id   AF-A0A9X3MEQ2-F1
#
_cell.length_a   1.000
_cell.length_b   1.000
_cell.length_c   1.000
_cell.angle_alpha   90.00
_cell.angle_beta   90.00
_cell.angle_gamma   90.00
#
_symmetry.space_group_name_H-M   'P 1'
#
loop_
_entity.id
_entity.type
_entity.pdbx_description
1 polymer ?
#
loop_
_entity_poly.entity_id
_entity_poly.type
_entity_poly.pdbx_seq_one_letter_code
_entity_poly.pdbx_strand_id
1 'polypeptide(L)'
;MKKRQELRQHLEEEQRKLRDRKKKLNSLLSLIDQREKLDEKIGEASQEIIDLGESKELVRELVGVSQRDFNDMLGAASDSSPSAQDSSGDEESHAGDDERQDNEEAASASEGAGGEDDHASDGQ
;
A
#
# COMPACT_ATOMS: atom_id res chain seq x y z
N MET A 1 -22.70 -33.17 -34.90
CA MET A 1 -21.86 -33.65 -33.77
C MET A 1 -20.47 -33.03 -33.72
N LYS A 2 -19.73 -32.92 -34.85
CA LYS A 2 -18.36 -32.37 -34.88
C LYS A 2 -18.17 -30.97 -34.26
N LYS A 3 -19.01 -29.99 -34.62
CA LYS A 3 -18.95 -28.62 -34.05
C LYS A 3 -19.05 -28.55 -32.52
N ARG A 4 -19.83 -29.45 -31.91
CA ARG A 4 -19.96 -29.53 -30.44
C ARG A 4 -18.70 -30.09 -29.78
N GLN A 5 -18.00 -30.99 -30.46
CA GLN A 5 -16.75 -31.56 -29.99
C GLN A 5 -15.61 -30.54 -30.09
N GLU A 6 -15.53 -29.79 -31.18
CA GLU A 6 -14.57 -28.69 -31.38
C GLU A 6 -14.76 -27.60 -30.31
N LEU A 7 -16.01 -27.21 -30.01
CA LEU A 7 -16.29 -26.22 -28.96
C LEU A 7 -15.84 -26.71 -27.57
N ARG A 8 -16.02 -28.01 -27.26
CA ARG A 8 -15.57 -28.60 -25.99
C ARG A 8 -14.04 -28.58 -25.88
N GLN A 9 -13.34 -28.97 -26.95
CA GLN A 9 -11.87 -28.96 -26.97
C GLN A 9 -11.32 -27.54 -26.78
N HIS A 10 -11.91 -26.56 -27.47
CA HIS A 10 -11.51 -25.16 -27.31
C HIS A 10 -11.68 -24.67 -25.87
N LEU A 11 -12.84 -24.97 -25.25
CA LEU A 11 -13.12 -24.57 -23.88
C LEU A 11 -12.15 -25.25 -22.89
N GLU A 12 -11.86 -26.54 -23.06
CA GLU A 12 -10.86 -27.26 -22.25
C GLU A 12 -9.45 -26.66 -22.38
N GLU A 13 -9.08 -26.26 -23.60
CA GLU A 13 -7.81 -25.57 -23.87
C GLU A 13 -7.73 -24.21 -23.19
N GLU A 14 -8.77 -23.40 -23.28
CA GLU A 14 -8.83 -22.10 -22.61
C GLU A 14 -8.78 -22.25 -21.10
N GLN A 15 -9.52 -23.20 -20.52
CA GLN A 15 -9.46 -23.48 -19.09
C GLN A 15 -8.08 -23.93 -18.63
N ARG A 16 -7.39 -24.75 -19.43
CA ARG A 16 -5.99 -25.14 -19.16
C ARG A 16 -5.07 -23.92 -19.19
N LYS A 17 -5.17 -23.07 -20.23
CA LYS A 17 -4.39 -21.83 -20.33
C LYS A 17 -4.65 -20.90 -19.13
N LEU A 18 -5.90 -20.77 -18.69
CA LEU A 18 -6.26 -19.98 -17.51
C LEU A 18 -5.66 -20.55 -16.22
N ARG A 19 -5.70 -21.87 -16.02
CA ARG A 19 -5.07 -22.53 -14.87
C ARG A 19 -3.56 -22.32 -14.86
N ASP A 20 -2.90 -22.44 -16.02
CA ASP A 20 -1.45 -22.25 -16.11
C ASP A 20 -1.06 -20.79 -15.89
N ARG A 21 -1.84 -19.83 -16.39
CA ARG A 21 -1.66 -18.41 -16.10
C ARG A 21 -1.81 -18.12 -14.61
N LYS A 22 -2.84 -18.67 -13.96
CA LYS A 22 -3.05 -18.53 -12.51
C LYS A 22 -1.86 -19.06 -11.71
N LYS A 23 -1.32 -20.22 -12.07
CA LYS A 23 -0.13 -20.79 -11.42
C LYS A 23 1.09 -19.88 -11.53
N LYS A 24 1.35 -19.35 -12.73
CA LYS A 24 2.48 -18.43 -12.96
C LYS A 24 2.33 -17.12 -12.18
N LEU A 25 1.11 -16.57 -12.11
CA LEU A 25 0.83 -15.37 -11.32
C LEU A 25 1.07 -15.61 -9.83
N ASN A 26 0.59 -16.73 -9.29
CA ASN A 26 0.84 -17.07 -7.88
C ASN A 26 2.35 -17.27 -7.60
N SER A 27 3.08 -17.87 -8.54
CA SER A 27 4.53 -17.99 -8.42
C SER A 27 5.21 -16.62 -8.41
N LEU A 28 4.76 -15.68 -9.24
CA LEU A 28 5.31 -14.33 -9.27
C LEU A 28 5.03 -13.56 -7.97
N LEU A 29 3.81 -13.66 -7.44
CA LEU A 29 3.45 -13.06 -6.15
C LEU A 29 4.34 -13.59 -5.02
N SER A 30 4.55 -14.91 -4.97
CA SER A 30 5.47 -15.50 -3.98
C SER A 30 6.91 -15.02 -4.13
N LEU A 31 7.38 -14.70 -5.34
CA LEU A 31 8.71 -14.13 -5.55
C LEU A 31 8.78 -12.66 -5.10
N ILE A 32 7.69 -11.91 -5.23
CA ILE A 32 7.59 -10.53 -4.71
C ILE A 32 7.68 -10.55 -3.17
N ASP A 33 6.91 -11.42 -2.50
CA ASP A 33 6.98 -11.56 -1.04
C ASP A 33 8.39 -11.95 -0.56
N GLN A 34 9.09 -12.79 -1.33
CA GLN A 34 10.48 -13.16 -1.02
C GLN A 34 11.45 -12.00 -1.22
N ARG A 35 11.24 -11.19 -2.27
CA ARG A 35 12.05 -9.99 -2.54
C ARG A 35 11.88 -8.97 -1.41
N GLU A 36 10.66 -8.71 -0.95
CA GLU A 36 10.40 -7.77 0.15
C GLU A 36 11.14 -8.19 1.44
N LYS A 37 11.12 -9.48 1.77
CA LYS A 37 11.90 -10.02 2.91
C LYS A 37 13.41 -9.92 2.74
N LEU A 38 13.90 -9.97 1.51
CA LEU A 38 15.33 -9.77 1.24
C LEU A 38 15.70 -8.30 1.36
N ASP A 39 14.86 -7.39 0.84
CA ASP A 39 15.04 -5.95 0.95
C ASP A 39 15.10 -5.51 2.44
N GLU A 40 14.24 -6.08 3.30
CA GLU A 40 14.27 -5.86 4.76
C GLU A 40 15.62 -6.28 5.38
N LYS A 41 16.08 -7.50 5.10
CA LYS A 41 17.37 -8.01 5.62
C LYS A 41 18.58 -7.24 5.10
N ILE A 42 18.52 -6.80 3.84
CA ILE A 42 19.55 -5.94 3.27
C ILE A 42 19.55 -4.59 4.01
N GLY A 43 18.38 -4.04 4.32
CA GLY A 43 18.23 -2.85 5.16
C GLY A 43 18.86 -3.02 6.55
N GLU A 44 18.54 -4.11 7.26
CA GLU A 44 19.12 -4.44 8.58
C GLU A 44 20.65 -4.53 8.51
N ALA A 45 21.19 -5.35 7.60
CA ALA A 45 22.63 -5.49 7.43
C ALA A 45 23.31 -4.17 7.01
N SER A 46 22.62 -3.35 6.21
CA SER A 46 23.12 -2.03 5.83
C SER A 46 23.22 -1.10 7.04
N GLN A 47 22.21 -1.12 7.92
CA GLN A 47 22.23 -0.34 9.15
C GLN A 47 23.34 -0.80 10.09
N GLU A 48 23.52 -2.11 10.27
CA GLU A 48 24.62 -2.66 11.07
C GLU A 48 26.00 -2.21 10.56
N ILE A 49 26.22 -2.21 9.23
CA ILE A 49 27.48 -1.76 8.64
C ILE A 49 27.69 -0.25 8.86
N ILE A 50 26.64 0.55 8.76
CA ILE A 50 26.69 1.99 9.07
C ILE A 50 27.03 2.22 10.54
N ASP A 51 26.42 1.46 11.45
CA ASP A 51 26.65 1.55 12.90
C ASP A 51 28.08 1.13 13.27
N LEU A 52 28.71 0.24 12.48
CA LEU A 52 30.13 -0.11 12.59
C LEU A 52 31.07 1.00 12.10
N GLY A 53 30.55 2.08 11.51
CA GLY A 53 31.29 3.29 11.17
C GLY A 53 31.52 3.52 9.67
N GLU A 54 30.96 2.68 8.79
CA GLU A 54 31.02 2.93 7.35
C GLU A 54 30.07 4.05 6.93
N SER A 55 30.41 4.76 5.85
CA SER A 55 29.56 5.83 5.35
C SER A 55 28.30 5.29 4.70
N LYS A 56 27.18 5.97 4.94
CA LYS A 56 25.88 5.64 4.32
C LYS A 56 25.97 5.60 2.79
N GLU A 57 26.76 6.49 2.20
CA GLU A 57 27.00 6.55 0.77
C GLU A 57 27.70 5.29 0.23
N LEU A 58 28.73 4.80 0.93
CA LEU A 58 29.46 3.60 0.54
C LEU A 58 28.57 2.36 0.59
N VAL A 59 27.83 2.20 1.70
CA VAL A 59 26.91 1.06 1.86
C VAL A 59 25.81 1.09 0.81
N ARG A 60 25.23 2.26 0.53
CA ARG A 60 24.26 2.42 -0.56
C ARG A 60 24.83 2.02 -1.92
N GLU A 61 26.04 2.48 -2.23
CA GLU A 61 26.72 2.16 -3.48
C GLU A 61 26.95 0.65 -3.63
N LEU A 62 27.32 -0.01 -2.52
CA LEU A 62 27.50 -1.47 -2.48
C LEU A 62 26.18 -2.22 -2.75
N VAL A 63 25.07 -1.77 -2.16
CA VAL A 63 23.74 -2.36 -2.40
C VAL A 63 23.27 -2.09 -3.85
N GLY A 64 23.73 -1.00 -4.46
CA GLY A 64 23.49 -0.71 -5.88
C GLY A 64 22.08 -0.21 -6.18
N VAL A 65 21.47 0.51 -5.24
CA VAL A 65 20.09 1.02 -5.34
C VAL A 65 20.05 2.55 -5.31
N SER A 66 18.89 3.11 -5.66
CA SER A 66 18.70 4.56 -5.57
C SER A 66 18.73 5.03 -4.11
N GLN A 67 19.00 6.32 -3.89
CA GLN A 67 18.96 6.90 -2.53
C GLN A 67 17.58 6.74 -1.88
N ARG A 68 16.51 6.82 -2.67
CA ARG A 68 15.15 6.63 -2.18
C ARG A 68 14.96 5.19 -1.69
N ASP A 69 15.23 4.21 -2.55
CA ASP A 69 15.00 2.80 -2.21
C ASP A 69 15.89 2.36 -1.04
N PHE A 70 17.11 2.90 -0.95
CA PHE A 70 17.99 2.66 0.18
C PHE A 70 17.43 3.21 1.50
N ASN A 71 16.86 4.41 1.48
CA ASN A 71 16.21 4.97 2.66
C ASN A 71 14.95 4.20 3.05
N ASP A 72 14.17 3.74 2.06
CA ASP A 72 12.98 2.92 2.29
C ASP A 72 13.38 1.59 2.96
N MET A 73 14.47 0.94 2.52
CA MET A 73 15.02 -0.27 3.15
C MET A 73 15.53 -0.05 4.57
N LEU A 74 16.24 1.07 4.85
CA LEU A 74 16.69 1.39 6.20
C LEU A 74 15.52 1.73 7.15
N GLY A 75 14.49 2.40 6.64
CA GLY A 75 13.27 2.70 7.39
C GLY A 75 12.52 1.43 7.80
N ALA A 76 12.33 0.49 6.87
CA ALA A 76 11.69 -0.80 7.15
C ALA A 76 12.44 -1.61 8.23
N ALA A 77 13.78 -1.61 8.20
CA ALA A 77 14.59 -2.30 9.21
C ALA A 77 14.48 -1.67 10.62
N SER A 78 14.24 -0.36 10.70
CA SER A 78 14.11 0.36 11.97
C SER A 78 12.80 0.03 12.69
N ASP A 79 11.72 -0.18 11.93
CA ASP A 79 10.40 -0.55 12.48
C ASP A 79 10.34 -2.01 12.95
N SER A 80 11.19 -2.89 12.40
CA SER A 80 11.28 -4.30 12.78
C SER A 80 12.17 -4.55 14.02
N SER A 81 12.96 -3.56 14.45
CA SER A 81 13.73 -3.67 15.68
C SER A 81 12.82 -3.59 16.91
N PRO A 82 12.86 -4.58 17.83
CA PRO A 82 12.20 -4.46 19.12
C PRO A 82 12.94 -3.37 19.90
N SER A 83 12.44 -2.15 19.80
CA SER A 83 12.93 -1.03 20.61
C SER A 83 12.75 -1.43 22.07
N ALA A 84 13.87 -1.72 22.72
CA ALA A 84 13.95 -1.82 24.16
C ALA A 84 13.75 -0.41 24.76
N GLN A 85 12.51 0.07 24.75
CA GLN A 85 12.07 1.16 25.62
C GLN A 85 11.24 0.53 26.72
N ASP A 86 11.94 -0.09 27.65
CA ASP A 86 11.40 -0.30 28.98
C ASP A 86 11.86 0.87 29.88
N SER A 87 10.96 1.29 30.76
CA SER A 87 11.12 2.15 31.93
C SER A 87 11.14 3.69 31.81
N SER A 88 9.99 4.22 32.28
CA SER A 88 9.83 5.18 33.38
C SER A 88 10.01 6.66 33.11
N GLY A 89 8.93 7.43 33.27
CA GLY A 89 9.03 8.85 33.53
C GLY A 89 7.74 9.65 33.32
N ASP A 90 6.94 9.72 34.38
CA ASP A 90 6.15 10.88 34.78
C ASP A 90 4.76 11.08 34.17
N GLU A 91 3.78 10.61 34.95
CA GLU A 91 2.35 10.82 34.81
C GLU A 91 1.98 12.12 35.54
N GLU A 92 2.30 13.27 34.95
CA GLU A 92 1.91 14.57 35.50
C GLU A 92 0.54 14.97 34.95
N SER A 93 -0.47 14.71 35.77
CA SER A 93 -1.86 15.12 35.59
C SER A 93 -1.99 16.65 35.59
N HIS A 94 -2.38 17.24 34.47
CA HIS A 94 -2.99 18.57 34.47
C HIS A 94 -4.50 18.45 34.26
N ALA A 95 -5.21 18.48 35.39
CA ALA A 95 -6.60 18.87 35.46
C ALA A 95 -6.77 20.30 34.92
N GLY A 96 -7.72 20.47 34.02
CA GLY A 96 -8.10 21.74 33.40
C GLY A 96 -9.49 21.63 32.82
N ASP A 97 -10.46 21.54 33.73
CA ASP A 97 -11.89 21.70 33.55
C ASP A 97 -12.22 23.04 32.84
N ASP A 98 -12.94 22.98 31.71
CA ASP A 98 -13.91 24.02 31.34
C ASP A 98 -14.95 23.40 30.39
N GLU A 99 -15.95 22.77 30.99
CA GLU A 99 -17.21 22.48 30.31
C GLU A 99 -17.95 23.78 29.99
N ARG A 100 -18.10 24.10 28.70
CA ARG A 100 -19.19 24.96 28.23
C ARG A 100 -19.86 24.35 27.02
N GLN A 101 -20.89 23.57 27.33
CA GLN A 101 -22.02 23.32 26.45
C GLN A 101 -22.78 24.64 26.27
N ASP A 102 -23.05 25.03 25.03
CA ASP A 102 -24.28 25.75 24.69
C ASP A 102 -24.78 25.21 23.36
N ASN A 103 -25.97 24.64 23.44
CA ASN A 103 -26.77 24.01 22.40
C ASN A 103 -27.89 24.99 22.08
N GLU A 104 -28.07 25.40 20.81
CA GLU A 104 -29.32 25.92 20.24
C GLU A 104 -29.14 26.07 18.71
N GLU A 105 -29.70 25.19 17.88
CA GLU A 105 -31.03 25.32 17.23
C GLU A 105 -31.14 26.50 16.25
N ALA A 106 -31.04 26.20 14.94
CA ALA A 106 -31.75 26.95 13.90
C ALA A 106 -31.85 26.11 12.61
N ALA A 107 -33.08 25.74 12.28
CA ALA A 107 -33.51 25.02 11.09
C ALA A 107 -33.56 25.91 9.82
N SER A 108 -33.85 25.23 8.70
CA SER A 108 -34.34 25.73 7.39
C SER A 108 -33.24 26.12 6.38
N ALA A 109 -33.27 25.73 5.10
CA ALA A 109 -34.37 25.27 4.27
C ALA A 109 -33.87 24.36 3.13
N SER A 110 -34.60 23.27 2.90
CA SER A 110 -34.65 22.53 1.64
C SER A 110 -35.80 23.07 0.81
N GLU A 111 -35.53 23.59 -0.39
CA GLU A 111 -36.43 23.87 -1.53
C GLU A 111 -35.56 24.66 -2.53
N GLY A 112 -35.45 24.40 -3.83
CA GLY A 112 -36.24 23.64 -4.78
C GLY A 112 -36.17 24.39 -6.12
N ALA A 113 -35.84 23.72 -7.23
CA ALA A 113 -36.19 24.01 -8.63
C ALA A 113 -35.23 23.18 -9.52
N GLY A 114 -35.63 22.21 -10.35
CA GLY A 114 -36.94 21.95 -10.93
C GLY A 114 -36.97 22.45 -12.38
N GLY A 115 -36.80 21.51 -13.32
CA GLY A 115 -37.23 21.58 -14.73
C GLY A 115 -36.43 22.47 -15.68
N GLU A 116 -36.38 22.23 -16.97
CA GLU A 116 -36.68 21.08 -17.83
C GLU A 116 -36.28 21.50 -19.26
N ASP A 117 -36.13 20.52 -20.13
CA ASP A 117 -36.31 20.59 -21.59
C ASP A 117 -35.23 21.15 -22.53
N ASP A 118 -34.58 20.18 -23.20
CA ASP A 118 -34.57 19.98 -24.65
C ASP A 118 -34.96 21.17 -25.55
N HIS A 119 -34.02 21.60 -26.41
CA HIS A 119 -34.35 21.91 -27.80
C HIS A 119 -33.16 21.64 -28.73
N ALA A 120 -33.41 20.78 -29.71
CA ALA A 120 -32.60 20.57 -30.89
C ALA A 120 -32.51 21.84 -31.76
N SER A 121 -31.36 22.06 -32.40
CA SER A 121 -31.35 22.64 -33.74
C SER A 121 -30.17 22.14 -34.57
N ASP A 122 -30.56 21.61 -35.71
CA ASP A 122 -29.83 21.04 -36.82
C ASP A 122 -29.02 22.10 -37.62
N GLY A 123 -28.05 21.61 -38.38
CA GLY A 123 -27.64 22.15 -39.68
C GLY A 123 -27.00 23.54 -39.78
N GLN A 124 -25.70 23.56 -40.12
CA GLN A 124 -25.21 24.11 -41.40
C GLN A 124 -23.76 23.66 -41.69
#